data_AF-A0A382EJ17-F1
#
_entry.id   AF-A0A382EJ17-F1
#
_cell.length_a   1.000
_cell.length_b   1.000
_cell.length_c   1.000
_cell.angle_alpha   90.00
_cell.angle_beta   90.00
_cell.angle_gamma   90.00
#
_symmetry.space_group_name_H-M   'P 1'
#
loop_
_entity.id
_entity.type
_entity.pdbx_description
1 polymer ?
#
loop_
_entity_poly.entity_id
_entity_poly.type
_entity_poly.pdbx_seq_one_letter_code
_entity_poly.pdbx_strand_id
1 'polypeptide(L)' 'VQSYYQASRNVEINQPELAGGIEADVCIVGGGYTGLSSALYLAKGGLNVVLLEANKL' A
#
# COMPACT_ATOMS: atom_id res chain seq x y z
N VAL A 1 -18.53 -5.02 -4.19
CA VAL A 1 -19.30 -3.85 -3.71
C VAL A 1 -18.29 -2.76 -3.39
N GLN A 2 -18.39 -1.58 -4.00
CA GLN A 2 -17.59 -0.44 -3.55
C GLN A 2 -18.14 0.08 -2.24
N SER A 3 -17.28 0.24 -1.23
CA SER A 3 -17.68 0.83 0.04
C SER A 3 -17.92 2.34 -0.12
N TYR A 4 -18.69 2.93 0.79
CA TYR A 4 -18.84 4.39 0.84
C TYR A 4 -17.48 5.10 0.87
N TYR A 5 -16.51 4.58 1.64
CA TYR A 5 -15.15 5.11 1.72
C TYR A 5 -14.37 5.05 0.42
N GLN A 6 -14.52 3.98 -0.37
CA GLN A 6 -13.90 3.89 -1.69
C GLN A 6 -14.52 4.87 -2.68
N ALA A 7 -15.84 5.03 -2.64
CA ALA A 7 -16.57 5.92 -3.55
C ALA A 7 -16.38 7.42 -3.22
N SER A 8 -16.23 7.77 -1.94
CA SER A 8 -16.10 9.16 -1.48
C SER A 8 -14.64 9.61 -1.29
N ARG A 9 -13.67 8.86 -1.80
CA ARG A 9 -12.24 9.16 -1.59
C ARG A 9 -11.82 10.35 -2.47
N ASN A 10 -11.10 11.31 -1.87
CA ASN A 10 -10.64 12.50 -2.58
C ASN A 10 -9.37 12.28 -3.43
N VAL A 11 -8.86 11.05 -3.46
CA VAL A 11 -7.61 10.69 -4.16
C VAL A 11 -7.76 9.32 -4.82
N GLU A 12 -7.43 9.29 -6.11
CA GLU A 12 -7.16 8.04 -6.81
C GLU A 12 -5.74 7.57 -6.48
N ILE A 13 -5.62 6.32 -6.03
CA ILE A 13 -4.33 5.71 -5.70
C ILE A 13 -4.02 4.72 -6.79
N ASN A 14 -2.90 4.92 -7.48
CA ASN A 14 -2.41 3.95 -8.45
C ASN A 14 -1.93 2.69 -7.71
N GLN A 15 -2.60 1.56 -7.95
CA GLN A 15 -2.33 0.26 -7.33
C GLN A 15 -2.19 -0.78 -8.45
N PRO A 16 -1.14 -0.70 -9.27
CA PRO A 16 -0.93 -1.67 -10.34
C PRO A 16 -0.59 -3.04 -9.73
N GLU A 17 -0.95 -4.10 -10.44
CA GLU A 17 -0.47 -5.44 -10.11
C GLU A 17 1.07 -5.47 -10.18
N LEU A 18 1.69 -6.18 -9.25
CA LEU A 18 3.14 -6.34 -9.24
C LEU A 18 3.57 -7.15 -10.47
N ALA A 19 4.39 -6.54 -11.33
CA ALA A 19 5.00 -7.21 -12.46
C ALA A 19 6.45 -7.59 -12.13
N GLY A 20 6.75 -8.89 -12.06
CA GLY A 20 8.10 -9.39 -11.78
C GLY A 20 8.55 -9.21 -10.34
N GLY A 21 9.87 -9.16 -10.13
CA GLY A 21 10.46 -8.92 -8.82
C GLY A 21 10.72 -7.43 -8.57
N ILE A 22 10.61 -6.99 -7.31
CA ILE A 22 10.97 -5.66 -6.87
C ILE A 22 11.91 -5.75 -5.67
N GLU A 23 12.96 -4.93 -5.68
CA GLU A 23 13.88 -4.80 -4.56
C GLU A 23 13.46 -3.65 -3.65
N ALA A 24 13.49 -3.91 -2.35
CA ALA A 24 13.12 -2.96 -1.31
C ALA A 24 13.92 -3.27 -0.03
N ASP A 25 14.10 -2.26 0.81
CA ASP A 25 14.66 -2.47 2.15
C ASP A 25 13.67 -3.25 3.01
N VAL A 26 12.37 -2.99 2.83
CA VAL A 26 11.27 -3.68 3.53
C VAL A 26 10.10 -3.96 2.58
N CYS A 27 9.63 -5.21 2.59
CA CYS A 27 8.38 -5.62 1.94
C CYS A 27 7.30 -5.89 3.00
N ILE A 28 6.15 -5.22 2.86
CA ILE A 28 4.97 -5.40 3.70
C ILE A 28 3.89 -6.12 2.89
N VAL A 29 3.35 -7.20 3.45
CA VAL A 29 2.23 -7.95 2.86
C VAL A 29 0.97 -7.69 3.67
N GLY A 30 -0.02 -7.04 3.06
CA GLY A 30 -1.29 -6.64 3.65
C GLY A 30 -1.43 -5.13 3.80
N GLY A 31 -2.42 -4.55 3.12
CA GLY A 31 -2.77 -3.13 3.09
C GLY A 31 -3.81 -2.72 4.13
N GLY A 32 -3.91 -3.46 5.24
CA GLY A 32 -4.76 -3.07 6.36
C GLY A 32 -4.21 -1.85 7.13
N TYR A 33 -4.93 -1.42 8.17
CA TYR A 33 -4.55 -0.26 8.99
C TYR A 33 -3.11 -0.36 9.52
N THR A 34 -2.73 -1.52 10.06
CA THR A 34 -1.37 -1.77 10.57
C THR A 34 -0.33 -1.73 9.46
N GLY A 35 -0.58 -2.40 8.33
CA GLY A 35 0.36 -2.46 7.21
C GLY A 35 0.65 -1.07 6.61
N LEU A 36 -0.41 -0.28 6.40
CA LEU A 36 -0.28 1.10 5.93
C LEU A 36 0.44 2.00 6.94
N SER A 37 0.13 1.85 8.24
CA SER A 37 0.78 2.63 9.29
C SER A 37 2.28 2.30 9.39
N SER A 38 2.64 1.02 9.29
CA SER A 38 4.03 0.56 9.24
C SER A 38 4.74 1.09 7.99
N ALA A 39 4.13 0.99 6.81
CA ALA A 39 4.71 1.48 5.56
C ALA A 39 4.98 2.99 5.64
N LEU A 40 4.02 3.77 6.13
CA LEU A 40 4.18 5.21 6.31
C LEU A 40 5.31 5.55 7.29
N TYR A 41 5.38 4.84 8.42
CA TYR A 41 6.42 5.08 9.43
C TYR A 41 7.82 4.78 8.89
N LEU A 42 7.99 3.64 8.22
CA LEU A 42 9.28 3.21 7.65
C LEU A 42 9.71 4.10 6.48
N ALA A 43 8.78 4.47 5.60
CA ALA A 43 9.07 5.38 4.49
C ALA A 43 9.48 6.77 5.00
N LYS A 44 8.85 7.28 6.07
CA LYS A 44 9.29 8.53 6.74
C LYS A 44 10.69 8.42 7.36
N GLY A 45 11.11 7.21 7.72
CA GLY A 45 12.48 6.91 8.16
C GLY A 45 13.50 6.85 7.02
N GLY A 46 13.09 7.04 5.76
CA GLY A 46 13.96 7.05 4.60
C GLY A 46 14.21 5.68 3.97
N LEU A 47 13.48 4.64 4.39
CA LEU A 47 13.58 3.30 3.80
C LEU A 47 12.79 3.21 2.49
N ASN A 48 13.33 2.47 1.53
CA ASN A 48 12.59 2.02 0.36
C ASN A 48 11.63 0.89 0.77
N VAL A 49 10.33 1.19 0.79
CA VAL A 49 9.29 0.28 1.26
C VAL A 49 8.35 -0.10 0.12
N VAL A 50 8.11 -1.39 -0.03
CA VAL A 50 7.08 -1.94 -0.91
C VAL A 50 5.95 -2.51 -0.06
N LEU A 51 4.70 -2.17 -0.40
CA LEU A 51 3.50 -2.75 0.19
C LEU A 51 2.69 -3.47 -0.87
N LEU A 52 2.32 -4.73 -0.59
CA LEU A 52 1.50 -5.57 -1.45
C LEU A 52 0.17 -5.86 -0.77
N GLU A 53 -0.94 -5.66 -1.48
CA GLU A 53 -2.30 -6.00 -1.01
C GLU A 53 -3.03 -6.72 -2.16
N ALA A 54 -3.81 -7.75 -1.82
CA ALA A 54 -4.56 -8.54 -2.79
C ALA A 54 -5.80 -7.80 -3.32
N ASN A 55 -6.31 -6.84 -2.55
CA ASN A 55 -7.50 -6.06 -2.87
C ASN A 55 -7.18 -4.59 -3.16
N LYS A 56 -8.18 -3.85 -3.65
CA LYS A 56 -8.07 -2.40 -3.73
C LYS A 56 -8.30 -1.79 -2.35
N LEU A 57 -7.38 -0.94 -1.92
CA LEU A 57 -7.60 0.02 -0.83
C LEU A 57 -8.73 0.97 -1.17
#